data_AF-A0A5E4L2T6-F1
#
_entry.id   AF-A0A5E4L2T6-F1
#
_cell.length_a   1.000
_cell.length_b   1.000
_cell.length_c   1.000
_cell.angle_alpha   90.00
_cell.angle_beta   90.00
_cell.angle_gamma   90.00
#
_symmetry.space_group_name_H-M   'P 1'
#
loop_
_entity.id
_entity.type
_entity.pdbx_description
1 polymer ?
#
loop_
_entity_poly.entity_id
_entity_poly.type
_entity_poly.pdbx_seq_one_letter_code
_entity_poly.pdbx_strand_id
1 'polypeptide(L)'
;MIGRLKKHSSISRMKISLLILLLIGFALVAAGCVGKSGTLIGEEKTLGNGKVRSWATFDNDGKPSAIGVTFSESALSGLPGESTTEYILALPEKASTTAFNHIGLGWDAKGHPPLGIYETPHFDVFFYILSPQARQYITATGLDRANVEKKPEPEYIPAGYLPLPGGVPTQGAHWVDPYSPEFNRQPFTRTFIYGFYNGRMVFMGPMVTKDFLETKTNTTDAIKLPERFLRLSYYPTRYSVTYDAVAREYTISLEGMALR
;
A
#
# COMPACT_ATOMS: atom_id res chain seq x y z
N MET A 1 -98.15 -15.70 31.74
CA MET A 1 -97.99 -17.14 31.42
C MET A 1 -98.05 -17.29 29.91
N ILE A 2 -96.88 -17.36 29.27
CA ILE A 2 -96.26 -18.55 28.63
C ILE A 2 -96.93 -18.98 27.31
N GLY A 3 -96.12 -18.89 26.26
CA GLY A 3 -96.12 -19.79 25.10
C GLY A 3 -96.37 -19.05 23.77
N ARG A 4 -95.69 -19.32 22.66
CA ARG A 4 -94.59 -20.24 22.30
C ARG A 4 -94.38 -20.03 20.77
N LEU A 5 -93.21 -20.40 20.24
CA LEU A 5 -92.95 -20.78 18.82
C LEU A 5 -92.98 -19.62 17.79
N LYS A 6 -92.31 -19.65 16.63
CA LYS A 6 -91.15 -20.34 16.04
C LYS A 6 -90.90 -19.58 14.71
N LYS A 7 -89.62 -19.33 14.39
CA LYS A 7 -88.93 -19.40 13.08
C LYS A 7 -89.58 -18.95 11.74
N HIS A 8 -88.65 -18.48 10.89
CA HIS A 8 -88.65 -18.27 9.42
C HIS A 8 -88.98 -16.83 9.00
N SER A 9 -88.28 -16.16 8.08
CA SER A 9 -87.35 -16.56 7.02
C SER A 9 -86.41 -15.38 6.68
N SER A 10 -85.10 -15.62 6.52
CA SER A 10 -84.35 -15.44 5.27
C SER A 10 -84.73 -14.24 4.39
N ILE A 11 -83.96 -13.13 4.45
CA ILE A 11 -83.66 -12.32 3.26
C ILE A 11 -82.17 -11.94 3.22
N SER A 12 -81.61 -12.33 2.08
CA SER A 12 -80.32 -12.10 1.45
C SER A 12 -79.69 -10.69 1.56
N ARG A 13 -78.38 -10.70 1.84
CA ARG A 13 -77.26 -9.96 1.22
C ARG A 13 -77.49 -8.50 0.76
N MET A 14 -76.70 -7.58 1.33
CA MET A 14 -75.84 -6.69 0.53
C MET A 14 -74.69 -6.16 1.41
N LYS A 15 -73.52 -6.81 1.36
CA LYS A 15 -72.29 -6.23 1.91
C LYS A 15 -71.70 -5.33 0.83
N ILE A 16 -71.74 -4.02 1.06
CA ILE A 16 -71.02 -3.02 0.29
C ILE A 16 -69.52 -3.29 0.50
N SER A 17 -68.85 -3.77 -0.55
CA SER A 17 -67.41 -3.99 -0.52
C SER A 17 -66.72 -2.67 -0.88
N LEU A 18 -66.10 -2.05 0.12
CA LEU A 18 -65.28 -0.85 -0.03
C LEU A 18 -63.95 -1.27 -0.69
N LEU A 19 -63.77 -0.94 -1.97
CA LEU A 19 -62.54 -1.20 -2.72
C LEU A 19 -61.54 -0.08 -2.40
N ILE A 20 -60.60 -0.33 -1.49
CA ILE A 20 -59.45 0.55 -1.26
C ILE A 20 -58.39 0.18 -2.30
N LEU A 21 -58.21 1.02 -3.32
CA LEU A 21 -57.05 0.94 -4.21
C LEU A 21 -55.81 1.40 -3.44
N LEU A 22 -54.99 0.45 -3.00
CA LEU A 22 -53.64 0.72 -2.51
C LEU A 22 -52.70 0.81 -3.73
N LEU A 23 -52.48 2.03 -4.22
CA LEU A 23 -51.42 2.34 -5.19
C LEU A 23 -50.07 2.24 -4.49
N ILE A 24 -49.49 1.03 -4.45
CA ILE A 24 -48.07 0.85 -4.13
C ILE A 24 -47.29 1.25 -5.38
N GLY A 25 -46.86 2.51 -5.42
CA GLY A 25 -45.86 2.97 -6.37
C GLY A 25 -44.56 2.23 -6.10
N PHE A 26 -44.22 1.28 -6.97
CA PHE A 26 -42.92 0.62 -6.97
C PHE A 26 -41.89 1.61 -7.55
N ALA A 27 -41.37 2.49 -6.71
CA ALA A 27 -40.21 3.29 -7.05
C ALA A 27 -39.01 2.36 -7.16
N LEU A 28 -38.68 1.96 -8.39
CA LEU A 28 -37.43 1.30 -8.72
C LEU A 28 -36.31 2.32 -8.46
N VAL A 29 -35.80 2.36 -7.23
CA VAL A 29 -34.54 3.05 -6.95
C VAL A 29 -33.46 2.22 -7.61
N ALA A 30 -33.11 2.59 -8.84
CA ALA A 30 -31.84 2.21 -9.42
C ALA A 30 -30.77 2.84 -8.53
N ALA A 31 -30.30 2.09 -7.54
CA ALA A 31 -29.05 2.39 -6.85
C ALA A 31 -27.95 2.31 -7.92
N GLY A 32 -27.67 3.45 -8.55
CA GLY A 32 -26.51 3.58 -9.41
C GLY A 32 -25.31 3.14 -8.59
N CYS A 33 -24.64 2.08 -9.02
CA CYS A 33 -23.34 1.72 -8.49
C CYS A 33 -22.41 2.90 -8.77
N VAL A 34 -22.24 3.79 -7.79
CA VAL A 34 -21.09 4.69 -7.75
C VAL A 34 -19.88 3.76 -7.78
N GLY A 35 -19.09 3.84 -8.86
CA GLY A 35 -17.92 3.00 -9.03
C GLY A 35 -17.03 3.08 -7.80
N LYS A 36 -16.68 1.93 -7.22
CA LYS A 36 -15.74 1.83 -6.10
C LYS A 36 -14.27 1.92 -6.56
N SER A 37 -14.06 2.05 -7.87
CA SER A 37 -12.78 2.12 -8.56
C SER A 37 -12.25 3.55 -8.66
N GLY A 38 -10.94 3.64 -8.87
CA GLY A 38 -10.23 4.90 -9.07
C GLY A 38 -9.06 5.06 -8.11
N THR A 39 -8.33 6.15 -8.32
CA THR A 39 -7.16 6.51 -7.50
C THR A 39 -7.57 7.56 -6.48
N LEU A 40 -7.31 7.26 -5.21
CA LEU A 40 -7.44 8.21 -4.11
C LEU A 40 -6.05 8.78 -3.80
N ILE A 41 -5.95 10.11 -3.75
CA ILE A 41 -4.72 10.81 -3.38
C ILE A 41 -4.62 10.87 -1.85
N GLY A 42 -3.43 10.60 -1.32
CA GLY A 42 -3.09 10.74 0.09
C GLY A 42 -2.41 12.07 0.39
N GLU A 43 -1.41 12.05 1.27
CA GLU A 43 -0.64 13.25 1.63
C GLU A 43 0.25 13.75 0.49
N GLU A 44 0.36 15.07 0.35
CA GLU A 44 1.27 15.76 -0.58
C GLU A 44 2.29 16.60 0.19
N LYS A 45 3.56 16.58 -0.25
CA LYS A 45 4.67 17.35 0.33
C LYS A 45 5.53 17.99 -0.74
N THR A 46 6.25 19.04 -0.36
CA THR A 46 7.36 19.57 -1.16
C THR A 46 8.50 18.57 -1.17
N LEU A 47 9.06 18.33 -2.36
CA LEU A 47 10.25 17.51 -2.58
C LEU A 47 11.12 18.22 -3.60
N GLY A 48 12.33 18.63 -3.22
CA GLY A 48 13.19 19.47 -4.06
C GLY A 48 12.44 20.73 -4.55
N ASN A 49 12.54 21.01 -5.84
CA ASN A 49 11.81 22.09 -6.53
C ASN A 49 10.41 21.66 -7.00
N GLY A 50 9.90 20.55 -6.49
CA GLY A 50 8.67 19.92 -6.92
C GLY A 50 7.81 19.47 -5.75
N LYS A 51 6.95 18.50 -6.05
CA LYS A 51 6.05 17.90 -5.07
C LYS A 51 6.07 16.39 -5.20
N VAL A 52 5.75 15.72 -4.10
CA VAL A 52 5.46 14.30 -4.03
C VAL A 52 4.11 14.08 -3.37
N ARG A 53 3.34 13.12 -3.86
CA ARG A 53 2.09 12.68 -3.26
C ARG A 53 2.02 11.17 -3.16
N SER A 54 1.43 10.65 -2.08
CA SER A 54 1.05 9.24 -1.99
C SER A 54 -0.33 9.02 -2.63
N TRP A 55 -0.65 7.77 -2.96
CA TRP A 55 -1.96 7.40 -3.49
C TRP A 55 -2.25 5.91 -3.32
N ALA A 56 -3.52 5.55 -3.47
CA ALA A 56 -3.99 4.17 -3.56
C ALA A 56 -5.05 4.03 -4.66
N THR A 57 -4.94 2.99 -5.49
CA THR A 57 -5.89 2.68 -6.57
C THR A 57 -6.73 1.47 -6.19
N PHE A 58 -8.01 1.51 -6.55
CA PHE A 58 -8.98 0.45 -6.30
C PHE A 58 -9.63 -0.01 -7.60
N ASP A 59 -9.94 -1.30 -7.68
CA ASP A 59 -10.71 -1.90 -8.78
C ASP A 59 -12.21 -1.63 -8.66
N ASN A 60 -13.00 -2.13 -9.63
CA ASN A 60 -14.46 -1.92 -9.65
C ASN A 60 -15.19 -2.57 -8.47
N ASP A 61 -14.60 -3.59 -7.84
CA ASP A 61 -15.13 -4.22 -6.62
C ASP A 61 -14.77 -3.42 -5.36
N GLY A 62 -13.88 -2.43 -5.48
CA GLY A 62 -13.34 -1.65 -4.38
C GLY A 62 -12.18 -2.32 -3.66
N LYS A 63 -11.57 -3.36 -4.23
CA LYS A 63 -10.35 -4.00 -3.72
C LYS A 63 -9.15 -3.14 -4.11
N PRO A 64 -8.14 -2.99 -3.23
CA PRO A 64 -6.94 -2.26 -3.60
C PRO A 64 -6.22 -2.99 -4.74
N SER A 65 -5.76 -2.26 -5.74
CA SER A 65 -4.99 -2.79 -6.88
C SER A 65 -3.55 -2.31 -6.89
N ALA A 66 -3.28 -1.12 -6.34
CA ALA A 66 -1.95 -0.55 -6.20
C ALA A 66 -1.89 0.54 -5.11
N ILE A 67 -0.70 0.79 -4.58
CA ILE A 67 -0.34 1.97 -3.78
C ILE A 67 1.00 2.51 -4.27
N GLY A 68 1.25 3.80 -4.10
CA GLY A 68 2.50 4.37 -4.58
C GLY A 68 2.73 5.81 -4.19
N VAL A 69 3.85 6.32 -4.67
CA VAL A 69 4.19 7.74 -4.68
C VAL A 69 4.33 8.23 -6.11
N THR A 70 3.92 9.47 -6.35
CA THR A 70 4.14 10.17 -7.61
C THR A 70 4.75 11.52 -7.31
N PHE A 71 5.83 11.88 -8.00
CA PHE A 71 6.51 13.16 -7.83
C PHE A 71 6.80 13.83 -9.16
N SER A 72 6.75 15.17 -9.16
CA SER A 72 6.97 15.96 -10.37
C SER A 72 8.41 15.82 -10.86
N GLU A 73 8.63 15.98 -12.17
CA GLU A 73 9.98 15.92 -12.74
C GLU A 73 10.92 16.95 -12.10
N SER A 74 10.40 18.13 -11.75
CA SER A 74 11.14 19.16 -11.03
C SER A 74 11.59 18.75 -9.62
N ALA A 75 10.99 17.71 -9.03
CA ALA A 75 11.35 17.22 -7.71
C ALA A 75 12.75 16.57 -7.67
N LEU A 76 13.30 16.17 -8.83
CA LEU A 76 14.68 15.67 -8.93
C LEU A 76 15.74 16.78 -8.87
N SER A 77 15.32 18.04 -8.82
CA SER A 77 16.19 19.21 -8.68
C SER A 77 15.98 19.87 -7.32
N GLY A 78 17.01 20.52 -6.77
CA GLY A 78 16.90 21.22 -5.48
C GLY A 78 16.74 20.28 -4.27
N LEU A 79 17.07 19.01 -4.42
CA LEU A 79 17.07 18.04 -3.32
C LEU A 79 18.18 18.37 -2.29
N PRO A 80 17.98 18.07 -0.99
CA PRO A 80 19.01 18.24 0.03
C PRO A 80 20.31 17.50 -0.31
N GLY A 81 21.47 18.11 -0.07
CA GLY A 81 22.77 17.55 -0.49
C GLY A 81 23.63 16.89 0.60
N GLU A 82 23.32 17.10 1.88
CA GLU A 82 24.27 16.79 2.96
C GLU A 82 23.94 15.54 3.78
N SER A 83 22.67 15.24 4.00
CA SER A 83 22.20 14.12 4.82
C SER A 83 21.01 13.42 4.21
N THR A 84 20.87 12.13 4.53
CA THR A 84 19.65 11.36 4.28
C THR A 84 18.44 12.13 4.82
N THR A 85 17.44 12.33 3.97
CA THR A 85 16.21 13.04 4.33
C THR A 85 15.02 12.15 4.07
N GLU A 86 14.22 11.88 5.11
CA GLU A 86 13.03 11.04 4.97
C GLU A 86 11.75 11.88 5.01
N TYR A 87 10.88 11.66 4.03
CA TYR A 87 9.54 12.21 3.95
C TYR A 87 8.51 11.13 4.26
N ILE A 88 7.83 11.26 5.40
CA ILE A 88 6.71 10.38 5.75
C ILE A 88 5.45 10.88 5.05
N LEU A 89 4.82 10.03 4.25
CA LEU A 89 3.60 10.30 3.50
C LEU A 89 2.49 9.36 3.98
N ALA A 90 1.43 9.93 4.55
CA ALA A 90 0.24 9.18 4.90
C ALA A 90 -0.45 8.67 3.63
N LEU A 91 -0.86 7.40 3.63
CA LEU A 91 -1.72 6.84 2.59
C LEU A 91 -3.17 7.32 2.78
N PRO A 92 -4.00 7.35 1.72
CA PRO A 92 -5.43 7.62 1.88
C PRO A 92 -6.07 6.57 2.78
N GLU A 93 -7.05 6.95 3.61
CA GLU A 93 -7.63 6.10 4.67
C GLU A 93 -8.08 4.71 4.17
N LYS A 94 -8.67 4.63 2.98
CA LYS A 94 -9.13 3.37 2.37
C LYS A 94 -7.98 2.37 2.08
N ALA A 95 -6.74 2.83 2.01
CA ALA A 95 -5.55 1.99 1.85
C ALA A 95 -5.28 1.11 3.09
N SER A 96 -5.95 1.37 4.23
CA SER A 96 -5.94 0.49 5.41
C SER A 96 -6.44 -0.94 5.15
N THR A 97 -7.08 -1.17 3.99
CA THR A 97 -7.41 -2.51 3.49
C THR A 97 -6.17 -3.30 3.02
N THR A 98 -5.07 -2.62 2.69
CA THR A 98 -3.76 -3.22 2.40
C THR A 98 -2.96 -3.49 3.66
N ALA A 99 -1.81 -4.14 3.51
CA ALA A 99 -0.91 -4.37 4.64
C ALA A 99 -0.19 -3.10 5.12
N PHE A 100 -0.28 -1.99 4.38
CA PHE A 100 0.61 -0.85 4.56
C PHE A 100 -0.07 0.30 5.29
N ASN A 101 0.69 0.95 6.15
CA ASN A 101 0.24 2.05 6.98
C ASN A 101 0.60 3.42 6.37
N HIS A 102 1.85 3.58 5.94
CA HIS A 102 2.37 4.81 5.34
C HIS A 102 3.56 4.51 4.43
N ILE A 103 4.03 5.54 3.71
CA ILE A 103 5.23 5.47 2.89
C ILE A 103 6.30 6.36 3.52
N GLY A 104 7.49 5.83 3.77
CA GLY A 104 8.69 6.61 4.00
C GLY A 104 9.46 6.76 2.69
N LEU A 105 9.64 7.99 2.21
CA LEU A 105 10.46 8.30 1.06
C LEU A 105 11.79 8.87 1.56
N GLY A 106 12.84 8.05 1.59
CA GLY A 106 14.21 8.45 1.89
C GLY A 106 14.89 8.99 0.64
N TRP A 107 15.57 10.12 0.77
CA TRP A 107 16.52 10.64 -0.23
C TRP A 107 17.94 10.58 0.33
N ASP A 108 18.80 9.84 -0.35
CA ASP A 108 20.18 9.58 0.05
C ASP A 108 21.14 10.20 -0.97
N ALA A 109 21.45 11.49 -0.79
CA ALA A 109 22.25 12.29 -1.73
C ALA A 109 23.67 11.75 -2.00
N LYS A 110 24.23 11.00 -1.04
CA LYS A 110 25.57 10.39 -1.13
C LYS A 110 25.49 8.86 -1.16
N GLY A 111 24.27 8.31 -1.23
CA GLY A 111 24.02 6.90 -0.98
C GLY A 111 24.28 6.48 0.47
N HIS A 112 24.27 5.17 0.71
CA HIS A 112 24.52 4.58 2.02
C HIS A 112 25.21 3.22 1.89
N PRO A 113 25.75 2.63 2.97
CA PRO A 113 26.32 1.29 2.94
C PRO A 113 25.30 0.22 2.49
N PRO A 114 25.73 -0.90 1.88
CA PRO A 114 27.11 -1.38 1.81
C PRO A 114 28.01 -0.59 0.85
N LEU A 115 29.27 -0.41 1.26
CA LEU A 115 30.33 0.25 0.48
C LEU A 115 30.46 -0.40 -0.91
N GLY A 116 30.56 0.41 -1.95
CA GLY A 116 30.63 -0.04 -3.35
C GLY A 116 29.33 -0.58 -3.93
N ILE A 117 28.21 -0.58 -3.19
CA ILE A 117 26.91 -1.10 -3.62
C ILE A 117 25.88 0.03 -3.74
N TYR A 118 25.50 0.64 -2.62
CA TYR A 118 24.45 1.67 -2.57
C TYR A 118 25.01 3.10 -2.46
N GLU A 119 26.23 3.36 -2.94
CA GLU A 119 26.95 4.65 -2.77
C GLU A 119 26.70 5.67 -3.90
N THR A 120 25.52 5.62 -4.51
CA THR A 120 25.09 6.58 -5.54
C THR A 120 23.82 7.28 -5.10
N PRO A 121 23.49 8.50 -5.56
CA PRO A 121 22.28 9.18 -5.15
C PRO A 121 21.02 8.39 -5.50
N HIS A 122 20.18 8.08 -4.51
CA HIS A 122 18.98 7.28 -4.71
C HIS A 122 17.85 7.62 -3.75
N PHE A 123 16.68 7.11 -4.08
CA PHE A 123 15.52 7.10 -3.21
C PHE A 123 15.27 5.70 -2.65
N ASP A 124 15.03 5.63 -1.36
CA ASP A 124 14.45 4.48 -0.67
C ASP A 124 12.95 4.71 -0.50
N VAL A 125 12.12 3.81 -1.01
CA VAL A 125 10.66 3.92 -0.88
C VAL A 125 10.16 2.82 0.03
N PHE A 126 10.10 3.09 1.33
CA PHE A 126 9.65 2.14 2.34
C PHE A 126 8.13 2.16 2.46
N PHE A 127 7.45 1.11 2.00
CA PHE A 127 6.04 0.90 2.30
C PHE A 127 5.96 0.17 3.65
N TYR A 128 5.70 0.93 4.71
CA TYR A 128 5.72 0.42 6.07
C TYR A 128 4.45 -0.33 6.42
N ILE A 129 4.62 -1.49 7.03
CA ILE A 129 3.56 -2.26 7.70
C ILE A 129 3.39 -1.76 9.15
N LEU A 130 4.50 -1.35 9.80
CA LEU A 130 4.47 -0.74 11.13
C LEU A 130 3.85 0.68 11.10
N SER A 131 3.32 1.11 12.24
CA SER A 131 2.90 2.51 12.42
C SER A 131 4.10 3.45 12.59
N PRO A 132 3.95 4.75 12.30
CA PRO A 132 5.00 5.74 12.50
C PRO A 132 5.50 5.78 13.95
N GLN A 133 4.62 5.56 14.93
CA GLN A 133 4.97 5.55 16.34
C GLN A 133 5.75 4.28 16.71
N ALA A 134 5.32 3.11 16.22
CA ALA A 134 5.98 1.84 16.52
C ALA A 134 7.43 1.84 16.03
N ARG A 135 7.69 2.40 14.85
CA ARG A 135 9.05 2.44 14.31
C ARG A 135 10.02 3.30 15.13
N GLN A 136 9.54 4.36 15.81
CA GLN A 136 10.40 5.20 16.66
C GLN A 136 11.06 4.43 17.82
N TYR A 137 10.51 3.27 18.20
CA TYR A 137 11.08 2.43 19.24
C TYR A 137 12.22 1.51 18.76
N ILE A 138 12.48 1.45 17.45
CA ILE A 138 13.58 0.68 16.88
C ILE A 138 14.85 1.53 16.99
N THR A 139 15.71 1.22 17.95
CA THR A 139 16.95 1.97 18.19
C THR A 139 18.16 1.33 17.49
N ALA A 140 18.08 0.04 17.16
CA ALA A 140 19.15 -0.74 16.54
C ALA A 140 20.50 -0.74 17.30
N THR A 141 20.47 -0.43 18.60
CA THR A 141 21.66 -0.31 19.45
C THR A 141 21.42 -0.97 20.82
N GLY A 142 22.49 -1.20 21.58
CA GLY A 142 22.41 -1.79 22.92
C GLY A 142 21.65 -3.11 22.94
N LEU A 143 20.72 -3.26 23.90
CA LEU A 143 19.88 -4.45 24.04
C LEU A 143 18.92 -4.66 22.86
N ASP A 144 18.60 -3.60 22.11
CA ASP A 144 17.67 -3.69 20.97
C ASP A 144 18.27 -4.42 19.77
N ARG A 145 19.60 -4.60 19.73
CA ARG A 145 20.27 -5.38 18.67
C ARG A 145 19.73 -6.81 18.58
N ALA A 146 19.37 -7.41 19.71
CA ALA A 146 18.78 -8.75 19.73
C ALA A 146 17.45 -8.81 18.95
N ASN A 147 16.65 -7.74 18.94
CA ASN A 147 15.43 -7.66 18.14
C ASN A 147 15.71 -7.49 16.66
N VAL A 148 16.72 -6.68 16.31
CA VAL A 148 17.16 -6.47 14.91
C VAL A 148 17.71 -7.76 14.31
N GLU A 149 18.55 -8.48 15.06
CA GLU A 149 19.22 -9.71 14.60
C GLU A 149 18.28 -10.93 14.59
N LYS A 150 17.13 -10.85 15.28
CA LYS A 150 16.17 -11.94 15.33
C LYS A 150 15.52 -12.15 13.96
N LYS A 151 15.87 -13.28 13.34
CA LYS A 151 15.33 -13.73 12.06
C LYS A 151 13.87 -14.16 12.21
N PRO A 152 13.03 -13.91 11.19
CA PRO A 152 11.71 -14.54 11.07
C PRO A 152 11.84 -16.06 10.88
N GLU A 153 10.73 -16.78 11.09
CA GLU A 153 10.65 -18.17 10.64
C GLU A 153 10.75 -18.25 9.10
N PRO A 154 11.31 -19.34 8.53
CA PRO A 154 11.59 -19.47 7.11
C PRO A 154 10.41 -19.17 6.18
N GLU A 155 9.18 -19.58 6.54
CA GLU A 155 7.99 -19.36 5.72
C GLU A 155 7.60 -17.88 5.55
N TYR A 156 8.12 -16.99 6.41
CA TYR A 156 7.88 -15.54 6.34
C TYR A 156 9.01 -14.78 5.63
N ILE A 157 10.02 -15.50 5.13
CA ILE A 157 11.17 -14.93 4.43
C ILE A 157 10.96 -15.11 2.91
N PRO A 158 11.02 -14.03 2.11
CA PRO A 158 11.09 -14.11 0.66
C PRO A 158 12.21 -15.04 0.19
N ALA A 159 11.90 -15.94 -0.75
CA ALA A 159 12.88 -16.93 -1.21
C ALA A 159 14.17 -16.26 -1.74
N GLY A 160 15.32 -16.68 -1.19
CA GLY A 160 16.65 -16.20 -1.57
C GLY A 160 17.12 -14.92 -0.88
N TYR A 161 16.27 -14.24 -0.10
CA TYR A 161 16.67 -13.03 0.61
C TYR A 161 17.53 -13.33 1.84
N LEU A 162 18.54 -12.48 2.07
CA LEU A 162 19.47 -12.57 3.18
C LEU A 162 19.57 -11.25 3.95
N PRO A 163 19.77 -11.29 5.28
CA PRO A 163 19.98 -10.08 6.06
C PRO A 163 21.32 -9.43 5.73
N LEU A 164 21.33 -8.11 5.62
CA LEU A 164 22.55 -7.32 5.74
C LEU A 164 22.97 -7.22 7.21
N PRO A 165 24.28 -7.13 7.51
CA PRO A 165 24.75 -6.95 8.88
C PRO A 165 24.22 -5.67 9.53
N GLY A 166 23.82 -5.76 10.80
CA GLY A 166 23.34 -4.63 11.59
C GLY A 166 21.87 -4.31 11.37
N GLY A 167 21.51 -3.05 11.58
CA GLY A 167 20.18 -2.53 11.32
C GLY A 167 20.15 -1.03 11.40
N VAL A 168 19.10 -0.44 10.83
CA VAL A 168 18.93 1.00 10.74
C VAL A 168 17.89 1.44 11.78
N PRO A 169 18.20 2.45 12.63
CA PRO A 169 17.22 3.02 13.54
C PRO A 169 15.94 3.39 12.79
N THR A 170 14.79 3.12 13.40
CA THR A 170 13.45 3.28 12.79
C THR A 170 13.09 2.37 11.63
N GLN A 171 13.98 1.48 11.17
CA GLN A 171 13.71 0.62 10.01
C GLN A 171 13.93 -0.87 10.30
N GLY A 172 14.84 -1.23 11.19
CA GLY A 172 15.18 -2.61 11.53
C GLY A 172 16.30 -3.17 10.64
N ALA A 173 16.35 -4.49 10.50
CA ALA A 173 17.31 -5.18 9.64
C ALA A 173 16.83 -5.17 8.19
N HIS A 174 17.70 -4.71 7.29
CA HIS A 174 17.47 -4.76 5.85
C HIS A 174 17.86 -6.11 5.29
N TRP A 175 17.02 -6.64 4.39
CA TRP A 175 17.24 -7.90 3.70
C TRP A 175 17.22 -7.67 2.20
N VAL A 176 18.21 -8.26 1.53
CA VAL A 176 18.48 -8.08 0.10
C VAL A 176 18.50 -9.42 -0.61
N ASP A 177 18.28 -9.38 -1.92
CA ASP A 177 18.54 -10.52 -2.80
C ASP A 177 20.01 -10.49 -3.26
N PRO A 178 20.86 -11.44 -2.84
CA PRO A 178 22.27 -11.48 -3.24
C PRO A 178 22.46 -11.75 -4.74
N TYR A 179 21.40 -12.14 -5.46
CA TYR A 179 21.41 -12.31 -6.92
C TYR A 179 21.02 -11.02 -7.67
N SER A 180 20.70 -9.92 -6.99
CA SER A 180 20.43 -8.65 -7.64
C SER A 180 21.67 -8.11 -8.37
N PRO A 181 21.50 -7.35 -9.46
CA PRO A 181 22.61 -6.89 -10.31
C PRO A 181 23.75 -6.21 -9.55
N GLU A 182 23.44 -5.38 -8.56
CA GLU A 182 24.40 -4.63 -7.75
C GLU A 182 25.34 -5.53 -6.93
N PHE A 183 24.89 -6.72 -6.53
CA PHE A 183 25.73 -7.72 -5.86
C PHE A 183 26.49 -8.61 -6.84
N ASN A 184 26.24 -8.45 -8.15
CA ASN A 184 26.77 -9.28 -9.22
C ASN A 184 27.55 -8.45 -10.26
N ARG A 185 28.30 -7.44 -9.78
CA ARG A 185 29.22 -6.58 -10.55
C ARG A 185 28.53 -5.74 -11.62
N GLN A 186 27.24 -5.50 -11.50
CA GLN A 186 26.53 -4.51 -12.31
C GLN A 186 26.28 -3.25 -11.49
N PRO A 187 26.05 -2.10 -12.13
CA PRO A 187 25.70 -0.88 -11.42
C PRO A 187 24.38 -1.03 -10.65
N PHE A 188 24.33 -0.45 -9.45
CA PHE A 188 23.07 -0.24 -8.75
C PHE A 188 22.22 0.78 -9.52
N THR A 189 20.99 0.40 -9.88
CA THR A 189 20.04 1.25 -10.62
C THR A 189 18.68 1.26 -9.93
N ARG A 190 18.17 0.07 -9.65
CA ARG A 190 16.97 -0.18 -8.85
C ARG A 190 17.07 -1.57 -8.22
N THR A 191 16.50 -1.75 -7.03
CA THR A 191 16.44 -3.04 -6.35
C THR A 191 15.18 -3.10 -5.49
N PHE A 192 14.89 -4.26 -4.90
CA PHE A 192 13.76 -4.45 -3.99
C PHE A 192 14.22 -5.08 -2.69
N ILE A 193 13.92 -4.45 -1.57
CA ILE A 193 14.38 -4.86 -0.24
C ILE A 193 13.21 -5.06 0.72
N TYR A 194 13.50 -5.79 1.80
CA TYR A 194 12.60 -6.01 2.91
C TYR A 194 13.20 -5.52 4.21
N GLY A 195 12.35 -5.05 5.11
CA GLY A 195 12.71 -4.74 6.48
C GLY A 195 12.16 -5.76 7.44
N PHE A 196 12.95 -6.16 8.42
CA PHE A 196 12.52 -7.02 9.51
C PHE A 196 12.93 -6.47 10.88
N TYR A 197 12.07 -6.69 11.87
CA TYR A 197 12.35 -6.37 13.26
C TYR A 197 11.62 -7.35 14.19
N ASN A 198 12.34 -7.89 15.18
CA ASN A 198 11.86 -8.89 16.12
C ASN A 198 11.18 -10.10 15.42
N GLY A 199 11.79 -10.58 14.34
CA GLY A 199 11.29 -11.70 13.54
C GLY A 199 10.02 -11.40 12.73
N ARG A 200 9.68 -10.14 12.50
CA ARG A 200 8.47 -9.74 11.73
C ARG A 200 8.83 -8.78 10.61
N MET A 201 8.17 -8.91 9.46
CA MET A 201 8.29 -7.96 8.35
C MET A 201 7.71 -6.59 8.77
N VAL A 202 8.47 -5.52 8.53
CA VAL A 202 8.08 -4.16 8.91
C VAL A 202 7.95 -3.22 7.74
N PHE A 203 8.58 -3.51 6.60
CA PHE A 203 8.36 -2.82 5.34
C PHE A 203 8.68 -3.72 4.13
N MET A 204 8.15 -3.31 2.98
CA MET A 204 8.59 -3.73 1.65
C MET A 204 8.97 -2.48 0.87
N GLY A 205 10.08 -2.45 0.13
CA GLY A 205 10.48 -1.20 -0.50
C GLY A 205 11.38 -1.34 -1.73
N PRO A 206 11.03 -0.74 -2.88
CA PRO A 206 11.98 -0.51 -3.94
C PRO A 206 12.95 0.61 -3.56
N MET A 207 14.20 0.46 -3.99
CA MET A 207 15.17 1.54 -4.03
C MET A 207 15.43 1.89 -5.49
N VAL A 208 15.56 3.18 -5.82
CA VAL A 208 15.74 3.64 -7.20
C VAL A 208 16.72 4.79 -7.25
N THR A 209 17.78 4.64 -8.04
CA THR A 209 18.77 5.70 -8.26
C THR A 209 18.16 6.88 -9.00
N LYS A 210 18.67 8.09 -8.70
CA LYS A 210 18.30 9.30 -9.43
C LYS A 210 18.63 9.16 -10.92
N ASP A 211 19.81 8.63 -11.24
CA ASP A 211 20.24 8.42 -12.62
C ASP A 211 19.27 7.52 -13.40
N PHE A 212 18.78 6.44 -12.78
CA PHE A 212 17.77 5.58 -13.40
C PHE A 212 16.48 6.34 -13.70
N LEU A 213 15.98 7.14 -12.74
CA LEU A 213 14.78 7.96 -12.95
C LEU A 213 14.96 8.93 -14.11
N GLU A 214 16.12 9.57 -14.23
CA GLU A 214 16.43 10.52 -15.31
C GLU A 214 16.48 9.88 -16.70
N THR A 215 16.62 8.55 -16.80
CA THR A 215 16.44 7.84 -18.08
C THR A 215 15.00 7.83 -18.58
N LYS A 216 14.02 8.10 -17.70
CA LYS A 216 12.58 8.10 -17.99
C LYS A 216 12.08 6.75 -18.54
N THR A 217 12.77 5.66 -18.20
CA THR A 217 12.42 4.31 -18.61
C THR A 217 11.35 3.72 -17.70
N ASN A 218 10.30 3.17 -18.29
CA ASN A 218 9.26 2.45 -17.55
C ASN A 218 9.67 1.00 -17.30
N THR A 219 9.59 0.55 -16.06
CA THR A 219 9.88 -0.82 -15.65
C THR A 219 8.82 -1.34 -14.70
N THR A 220 8.60 -2.65 -14.76
CA THR A 220 7.77 -3.40 -13.83
C THR A 220 8.45 -4.73 -13.56
N ASP A 221 8.65 -5.07 -12.29
CA ASP A 221 9.35 -6.26 -11.86
C ASP A 221 8.52 -7.05 -10.88
N ALA A 222 8.57 -8.38 -10.99
CA ALA A 222 7.93 -9.27 -10.04
C ALA A 222 8.62 -9.18 -8.67
N ILE A 223 7.82 -9.22 -7.60
CA ILE A 223 8.32 -9.27 -6.24
C ILE A 223 8.42 -10.74 -5.82
N LYS A 224 9.58 -11.16 -5.30
CA LYS A 224 9.74 -12.49 -4.67
C LYS A 224 9.00 -12.49 -3.33
N LEU A 225 7.92 -13.25 -3.20
CA LEU A 225 7.10 -13.23 -1.98
C LEU A 225 7.50 -14.35 -1.01
N PRO A 226 7.28 -14.17 0.31
CA PRO A 226 7.34 -15.27 1.26
C PRO A 226 6.20 -16.25 1.02
N GLU A 227 6.32 -17.46 1.56
CA GLU A 227 5.27 -18.48 1.49
C GLU A 227 4.02 -18.07 2.26
N ARG A 228 4.21 -17.37 3.40
CA ARG A 228 3.15 -16.94 4.30
C ARG A 228 3.34 -15.50 4.73
N PHE A 229 2.22 -14.85 5.04
CA PHE A 229 2.19 -13.56 5.72
C PHE A 229 1.56 -13.74 7.10
N LEU A 230 2.05 -13.00 8.10
CA LEU A 230 1.55 -13.08 9.48
C LEU A 230 0.11 -12.56 9.62
N ARG A 231 -0.30 -11.66 8.74
CA ARG A 231 -1.63 -11.03 8.76
C ARG A 231 -2.28 -11.18 7.40
N LEU A 232 -3.51 -11.71 7.38
CA LEU A 232 -4.36 -11.74 6.21
C LEU A 232 -4.62 -10.31 5.72
N SER A 233 -4.09 -9.95 4.55
CA SER A 233 -4.23 -8.61 3.97
C SER A 233 -3.87 -8.59 2.49
N TYR A 234 -4.00 -7.44 1.83
CA TYR A 234 -3.55 -7.29 0.44
C TYR A 234 -2.06 -6.92 0.41
N TYR A 235 -1.28 -7.77 -0.27
CA TYR A 235 0.15 -7.60 -0.50
C TYR A 235 0.44 -7.55 -2.00
N PRO A 236 1.45 -6.79 -2.45
CA PRO A 236 1.75 -6.65 -3.86
C PRO A 236 2.41 -7.91 -4.41
N THR A 237 2.36 -8.06 -5.74
CA THR A 237 3.04 -9.13 -6.47
C THR A 237 4.11 -8.60 -7.42
N ARG A 238 4.12 -7.29 -7.65
CA ARG A 238 5.09 -6.59 -8.50
C ARG A 238 5.24 -5.15 -8.03
N TYR A 239 6.30 -4.49 -8.46
CA TYR A 239 6.47 -3.05 -8.33
C TYR A 239 6.79 -2.42 -9.68
N SER A 240 6.51 -1.14 -9.83
CA SER A 240 6.82 -0.39 -11.05
C SER A 240 7.56 0.90 -10.74
N VAL A 241 8.38 1.32 -11.71
CA VAL A 241 8.96 2.66 -11.79
C VAL A 241 8.61 3.21 -13.16
N THR A 242 7.84 4.29 -13.22
CA THR A 242 7.32 4.84 -14.48
C THR A 242 7.46 6.35 -14.56
N TYR A 243 7.43 6.87 -15.78
CA TYR A 243 7.39 8.29 -16.10
C TYR A 243 6.24 8.58 -17.06
N ASP A 244 5.43 9.58 -16.71
CA ASP A 244 4.41 10.16 -17.58
C ASP A 244 4.96 11.45 -18.21
N ALA A 245 5.14 11.45 -19.53
CA ALA A 245 5.70 12.59 -20.27
C ALA A 245 4.73 13.78 -20.41
N VAL A 246 3.41 13.52 -20.35
CA VAL A 246 2.38 14.57 -20.45
C VAL A 246 2.27 15.30 -19.12
N ALA A 247 2.16 14.54 -18.03
CA ALA A 247 2.10 15.09 -16.68
C ALA A 247 3.48 15.58 -16.18
N ARG A 248 4.56 15.05 -16.75
CA ARG A 248 5.95 15.24 -16.31
C ARG A 248 6.14 14.77 -14.87
N GLU A 249 5.78 13.52 -14.63
CA GLU A 249 5.80 12.93 -13.28
C GLU A 249 6.43 11.55 -13.29
N TYR A 250 7.21 11.26 -12.25
CA TYR A 250 7.71 9.92 -11.94
C TYR A 250 6.77 9.24 -10.95
N THR A 251 6.57 7.94 -11.10
CA THR A 251 5.77 7.13 -10.18
C THR A 251 6.55 5.89 -9.75
N ILE A 252 6.54 5.60 -8.45
CA ILE A 252 7.04 4.36 -7.87
C ILE A 252 5.89 3.70 -7.11
N SER A 253 5.52 2.48 -7.50
CA SER A 253 4.30 1.81 -7.01
C SER A 253 4.51 0.35 -6.66
N LEU A 254 3.73 -0.12 -5.68
CA LEU A 254 3.46 -1.52 -5.41
C LEU A 254 2.12 -1.88 -6.05
N GLU A 255 2.08 -2.96 -6.83
CA GLU A 255 0.90 -3.32 -7.64
C GLU A 255 0.57 -4.82 -7.57
N GLY A 256 -0.57 -5.18 -8.17
CA GLY A 256 -1.01 -6.58 -8.24
C GLY A 256 -1.34 -7.10 -6.86
N MET A 257 -2.00 -6.25 -6.07
CA MET A 257 -2.42 -6.51 -4.71
C MET A 257 -3.29 -7.77 -4.64
N ALA A 258 -2.80 -8.78 -3.93
CA ALA A 258 -3.48 -10.05 -3.72
C ALA A 258 -3.70 -10.27 -2.23
N LEU A 259 -4.88 -10.76 -1.87
CA LEU A 259 -5.19 -11.17 -0.51
C LEU A 259 -4.37 -12.42 -0.16
N ARG A 260 -3.54 -12.34 0.88
CA ARG A 260 -2.65 -13.42 1.33
C ARG A 260 -2.61 -13.50 2.85
#